data_AF-A0A7J4LP38-F1
#
_entry.id   AF-A0A7J4LP38-F1
#
_cell.length_a   1.000
_cell.length_b   1.000
_cell.length_c   1.000
_cell.angle_alpha   90.00
_cell.angle_beta   90.00
_cell.angle_gamma   90.00
#
_symmetry.space_group_name_H-M   'P 1'
#
loop_
_entity.id
_entity.type
_entity.pdbx_description
1 polymer ?
#
loop_
_entity_poly.entity_id
_entity_poly.type
_entity_poly.pdbx_seq_one_letter_code
_entity_poly.pdbx_strand_id
1 'polypeptide(L)'
;REGIQVSVLVLEAGAGIPVEDVGTSVKASGYGPKFGLTSKEIEQIARHRLVLIHLGNVNSHVISKTRKILQYVNIPAVVACQYPIDFEDFAKAGIRTSVVKPRPENMKTEGTVVAIVSEITRGETVSRPKLNELVKHIRGYVGETEVTL
;
A
#
# COMPACT_ATOMS: atom_id res chain seq x y z
N ARG A 1 -23.88 8.30 -11.90
CA ARG A 1 -22.60 8.66 -11.23
C ARG A 1 -22.37 7.56 -10.20
N GLU A 2 -21.34 6.72 -10.33
CA GLU A 2 -21.01 5.77 -9.26
C GLU A 2 -20.64 6.59 -8.02
N GLY A 3 -21.23 6.33 -6.86
CA GLY A 3 -21.13 7.13 -5.64
C GLY A 3 -19.74 7.19 -4.98
N ILE A 4 -18.68 6.87 -5.72
CA ILE A 4 -17.30 6.78 -5.23
C ILE A 4 -16.48 7.96 -5.75
N GLN A 5 -15.95 8.76 -4.82
CA GLN A 5 -15.04 9.85 -5.15
C GLN A 5 -13.60 9.36 -5.10
N VAL A 6 -12.89 9.47 -6.22
CA VAL A 6 -11.50 9.01 -6.38
C VAL A 6 -10.58 10.22 -6.54
N SER A 7 -9.39 10.15 -5.94
CA SER A 7 -8.29 11.07 -6.19
C SER A 7 -7.01 10.29 -6.52
N VAL A 8 -6.10 10.91 -7.27
CA VAL A 8 -4.77 10.37 -7.56
C VAL A 8 -3.74 11.27 -6.91
N LEU A 9 -2.86 10.69 -6.12
CA LEU A 9 -1.75 11.40 -5.50
C LEU A 9 -0.43 10.99 -6.19
N VAL A 10 0.25 11.97 -6.77
CA VAL A 10 1.62 11.82 -7.26
C VAL A 10 2.55 12.27 -6.14
N LEU A 11 3.39 11.36 -5.66
CA LEU A 11 4.33 11.65 -4.60
C LEU A 11 5.51 12.48 -5.12
N GLU A 12 5.91 13.51 -4.39
CA GLU A 12 7.14 14.27 -4.65
C GLU A 12 8.37 13.36 -4.59
N ALA A 13 8.34 12.35 -3.70
CA ALA A 13 9.41 11.42 -3.44
C ALA A 13 8.96 9.95 -3.58
N GLY A 14 8.45 9.57 -4.77
CA GLY A 14 7.94 8.22 -5.04
C GLY A 14 8.98 7.15 -5.43
N ALA A 15 10.19 7.55 -5.82
CA ALA A 15 11.27 6.64 -6.22
C ALA A 15 12.09 6.11 -5.02
N GLY A 16 12.93 5.09 -5.25
CA GLY A 16 13.82 4.54 -4.22
C GLY A 16 13.12 3.79 -3.08
N ILE A 17 13.79 3.71 -1.92
CA ILE A 17 13.33 3.08 -0.67
C ILE A 17 13.39 4.08 0.50
N PRO A 18 12.61 3.88 1.59
CA PRO A 18 12.67 4.72 2.78
C PRO A 18 14.08 4.78 3.39
N VAL A 19 14.48 5.94 3.89
CA VAL A 19 15.84 6.19 4.42
C VAL A 19 16.19 5.29 5.61
N GLU A 20 15.21 5.03 6.47
CA GLU A 20 15.38 4.20 7.67
C GLU A 20 15.68 2.72 7.35
N ASP A 21 15.40 2.28 6.11
CA ASP A 21 15.69 0.93 5.63
C ASP A 21 17.06 0.77 4.96
N VAL A 22 17.82 1.87 4.81
CA VAL A 22 19.12 1.86 4.14
C VAL A 22 20.25 1.46 5.10
N GLY A 23 20.06 1.56 6.42
CA GLY A 23 21.11 1.31 7.41
C GLY A 23 22.37 2.18 7.23
N THR A 24 23.26 2.19 8.21
CA THR A 24 24.60 2.82 8.08
C THR A 24 25.56 1.99 7.21
N SER A 25 25.13 0.86 6.66
CA SER A 25 25.99 -0.15 6.03
C SER A 25 25.76 -0.38 4.53
N VAL A 26 24.78 0.26 3.89
CA VAL A 26 24.69 0.22 2.43
C VAL A 26 25.38 1.46 1.87
N LYS A 27 26.60 1.25 1.37
CA LYS A 27 27.18 2.07 0.29
C LYS A 27 26.27 1.97 -0.94
N ALA A 28 25.05 2.51 -0.86
CA ALA A 28 24.24 2.81 -2.01
C ALA A 28 24.85 4.06 -2.61
N SER A 29 25.91 3.87 -3.38
CA SER A 29 26.55 4.85 -4.25
C SER A 29 25.62 5.24 -5.41
N GLY A 30 24.37 5.57 -5.11
CA GLY A 30 23.35 5.96 -6.06
C GLY A 30 22.59 7.14 -5.48
N TYR A 31 22.83 8.32 -6.03
CA TYR A 31 22.06 9.54 -5.88
C TYR A 31 20.62 9.35 -6.44
N GLY A 32 19.85 8.42 -5.88
CA GLY A 32 18.45 8.21 -6.21
C GLY A 32 17.53 8.95 -5.24
N PRO A 33 16.35 9.45 -5.67
CA PRO A 33 15.38 10.01 -4.75
C PRO A 33 15.00 8.98 -3.69
N LYS A 34 15.03 9.37 -2.43
CA LYS A 34 14.62 8.55 -1.29
C LYS A 34 13.10 8.49 -1.24
N PHE A 35 12.51 7.32 -0.99
CA PHE A 35 11.06 7.24 -0.88
C PHE A 35 10.58 7.94 0.39
N GLY A 36 9.58 8.81 0.28
CA GLY A 36 9.07 9.55 1.43
C GLY A 36 7.69 10.16 1.17
N LEU A 37 7.09 10.65 2.25
CA LEU A 37 5.86 11.43 2.22
C LEU A 37 6.12 12.81 2.85
N THR A 38 5.58 13.86 2.25
CA THR A 38 5.49 15.18 2.87
C THR A 38 4.30 15.25 3.82
N SER A 39 4.29 16.21 4.75
CA SER A 39 3.13 16.44 5.63
C SER A 39 1.84 16.69 4.84
N LYS A 40 1.95 17.41 3.71
CA LYS A 40 0.81 17.69 2.82
C LYS A 40 0.25 16.42 2.19
N GLU A 41 1.11 15.51 1.75
CA GLU A 41 0.71 14.21 1.20
C GLU A 41 0.06 13.33 2.26
N ILE A 42 0.62 13.29 3.48
CA ILE A 42 0.03 12.58 4.64
C ILE A 42 -1.39 13.09 4.91
N GLU A 43 -1.58 14.41 4.99
CA GLU A 43 -2.89 15.00 5.19
C GLU A 43 -3.85 14.74 4.02
N GLN A 44 -3.36 14.68 2.78
CA GLN A 44 -4.19 14.34 1.63
C GLN A 44 -4.67 12.89 1.69
N ILE A 45 -3.80 11.94 2.05
CA ILE A 45 -4.17 10.53 2.21
C ILE A 45 -5.18 10.40 3.38
N ALA A 46 -4.92 11.04 4.51
CA ALA A 46 -5.75 10.95 5.72
C ALA A 46 -7.19 11.45 5.55
N ARG A 47 -7.48 12.25 4.51
CA ARG A 47 -8.83 12.71 4.17
C ARG A 47 -9.71 11.64 3.51
N HIS A 48 -9.13 10.52 3.09
CA HIS A 48 -9.84 9.46 2.38
C HIS A 48 -10.25 8.33 3.32
N ARG A 49 -11.24 7.55 2.89
CA ARG A 49 -11.72 6.37 3.65
C ARG A 49 -10.88 5.11 3.41
N LEU A 50 -10.18 5.05 2.28
CA LEU A 50 -9.38 3.93 1.82
C LEU A 50 -8.23 4.46 0.93
N VAL A 51 -7.07 3.82 0.97
CA VAL A 51 -5.99 4.03 0.00
C VAL A 51 -5.72 2.77 -0.82
N LEU A 52 -5.58 2.92 -2.13
CA LEU A 52 -5.04 1.89 -3.02
C LEU A 52 -3.55 2.17 -3.24
N ILE A 53 -2.68 1.27 -2.79
CA ILE A 53 -1.23 1.40 -2.96
C ILE A 53 -0.78 0.46 -4.07
N HIS A 54 -0.46 1.01 -5.24
CA HIS A 54 0.07 0.22 -6.36
C HIS A 54 1.60 0.17 -6.34
N LEU A 55 2.16 -1.03 -6.21
CA LEU A 55 3.59 -1.29 -6.07
C LEU A 55 4.11 -2.23 -7.16
N GLY A 56 5.44 -2.38 -7.22
CA GLY A 56 6.13 -3.19 -8.24
C GLY A 56 6.37 -4.64 -7.85
N ASN A 57 7.39 -5.23 -8.47
CA ASN A 57 7.78 -6.63 -8.28
C ASN A 57 8.89 -6.87 -7.24
N VAL A 58 9.36 -5.83 -6.55
CA VAL A 58 10.47 -5.96 -5.59
C VAL A 58 9.88 -6.11 -4.19
N ASN A 59 9.96 -7.30 -3.60
CA ASN A 59 9.41 -7.63 -2.28
C ASN A 59 9.74 -6.55 -1.22
N SER A 60 11.03 -6.28 -1.04
CA SER A 60 11.48 -5.29 -0.05
C SER A 60 10.90 -3.90 -0.29
N HIS A 61 10.64 -3.51 -1.55
CA HIS A 61 9.98 -2.25 -1.87
C HIS A 61 8.49 -2.28 -1.56
N VAL A 62 7.82 -3.41 -1.81
CA VAL A 62 6.40 -3.58 -1.47
C VAL A 62 6.20 -3.40 0.04
N ILE A 63 7.01 -4.09 0.84
CA ILE A 63 6.95 -4.02 2.30
C ILE A 63 7.34 -2.63 2.82
N SER A 64 8.52 -2.12 2.45
CA SER A 64 9.05 -0.87 3.00
C SER A 64 8.18 0.34 2.67
N LYS A 65 7.68 0.45 1.42
CA LYS A 65 6.81 1.57 1.02
C LYS A 65 5.44 1.49 1.66
N THR A 66 4.86 0.29 1.73
CA THR A 66 3.59 0.09 2.44
C THR A 66 3.73 0.49 3.90
N ARG A 67 4.78 0.02 4.58
CA ARG A 67 5.05 0.42 5.97
C ARG A 67 5.21 1.92 6.10
N LYS A 68 6.01 2.55 5.24
CA LYS A 68 6.29 3.99 5.30
C LYS A 68 5.02 4.83 5.16
N ILE A 69 4.11 4.44 4.26
CA ILE A 69 2.83 5.14 4.10
C ILE A 69 1.96 4.96 5.36
N LEU A 70 1.79 3.72 5.80
CA LEU A 70 0.88 3.38 6.91
C LEU A 70 1.44 3.76 8.29
N GLN A 71 2.74 4.01 8.41
CA GLN A 71 3.36 4.57 9.62
C GLN A 71 2.80 5.95 9.99
N TYR A 72 2.43 6.76 8.99
CA TYR A 72 1.97 8.13 9.22
C TYR A 72 0.46 8.31 9.08
N VAL A 73 -0.25 7.33 8.51
CA VAL A 73 -1.68 7.45 8.22
C VAL A 73 -2.43 6.24 8.75
N ASN A 74 -3.34 6.48 9.71
CA ASN A 74 -4.28 5.48 10.20
C ASN A 74 -5.45 5.31 9.21
N ILE A 75 -5.24 4.53 8.15
CA ILE A 75 -6.22 4.28 7.09
C ILE A 75 -6.21 2.80 6.67
N PRO A 76 -7.35 2.21 6.27
CA PRO A 76 -7.33 0.92 5.59
C PRO A 76 -6.69 1.06 4.20
N ALA A 77 -5.86 0.08 3.84
CA ALA A 77 -5.13 0.05 2.58
C ALA A 77 -5.34 -1.25 1.81
N VAL A 78 -5.65 -1.13 0.52
CA VAL A 78 -5.55 -2.23 -0.44
C VAL A 78 -4.21 -2.12 -1.13
N VAL A 79 -3.42 -3.20 -1.14
CA VAL A 79 -2.14 -3.26 -1.84
C VAL A 79 -2.33 -4.00 -3.17
N ALA A 80 -2.01 -3.34 -4.28
CA ALA A 80 -1.95 -3.96 -5.59
C ALA A 80 -0.49 -4.04 -6.03
N CYS A 81 0.03 -5.23 -6.34
CA CYS A 81 1.43 -5.39 -6.70
C CYS A 81 1.67 -6.55 -7.66
N GLN A 82 2.84 -6.56 -8.30
CA GLN A 82 3.24 -7.68 -9.16
C GLN A 82 3.76 -8.86 -8.34
N TYR A 83 4.49 -8.58 -7.25
CA TYR A 83 5.11 -9.60 -6.42
C TYR A 83 4.06 -10.42 -5.66
N PRO A 84 4.14 -11.76 -5.63
CA PRO A 84 3.27 -12.59 -4.80
C PRO A 84 3.62 -12.38 -3.32
N ILE A 85 2.75 -11.68 -2.59
CA ILE A 85 2.92 -11.35 -1.18
C ILE A 85 1.65 -11.69 -0.41
N ASP A 86 1.78 -12.04 0.86
CA ASP A 86 0.64 -12.33 1.74
C ASP A 86 0.59 -11.45 3.00
N PHE A 87 -0.41 -11.70 3.85
CA PHE A 87 -0.57 -10.98 5.12
C PHE A 87 0.50 -11.33 6.16
N GLU A 88 1.09 -12.52 6.11
CA GLU A 88 2.16 -12.89 7.03
C GLU A 88 3.43 -12.11 6.75
N ASP A 89 3.77 -11.88 5.47
CA ASP A 89 4.91 -11.06 5.07
C ASP A 89 4.81 -9.65 5.65
N PHE A 90 3.63 -9.04 5.54
CA PHE A 90 3.37 -7.73 6.15
C PHE A 90 3.41 -7.78 7.68
N ALA A 91 2.82 -8.80 8.29
CA ALA A 91 2.79 -8.94 9.75
C ALA A 91 4.20 -9.11 10.34
N LYS A 92 5.05 -9.94 9.70
CA LYS A 92 6.47 -10.14 10.05
C LYS A 92 7.25 -8.83 9.96
N ALA A 93 6.88 -7.94 9.04
CA ALA A 93 7.48 -6.61 8.89
C ALA A 93 6.95 -5.55 9.88
N GLY A 94 6.01 -5.90 10.76
CA GLY A 94 5.41 -5.00 11.74
C GLY A 94 4.23 -4.18 11.21
N ILE A 95 3.70 -4.50 10.03
CA ILE A 95 2.56 -3.79 9.45
C ILE A 95 1.26 -4.41 9.96
N ARG A 96 0.31 -3.59 10.43
CA ARG A 96 -1.02 -4.09 10.82
C ARG A 96 -1.73 -4.67 9.60
N THR A 97 -2.34 -5.83 9.77
CA THR A 97 -3.20 -6.41 8.73
C THR A 97 -4.55 -6.84 9.29
N SER A 98 -5.53 -7.02 8.40
CA SER A 98 -6.88 -7.50 8.74
C SER A 98 -6.92 -8.98 9.12
N VAL A 99 -5.96 -9.79 8.68
CA VAL A 99 -5.96 -11.26 8.85
C VAL A 99 -4.95 -11.73 9.90
N VAL A 100 -3.70 -11.27 9.82
CA VAL A 100 -2.60 -11.67 10.72
C VAL A 100 -2.00 -10.42 11.36
N LYS A 101 -2.10 -10.28 12.69
CA LYS A 101 -1.57 -9.11 13.39
C LYS A 101 -0.13 -9.35 13.84
N PRO A 102 0.79 -8.37 13.67
CA PRO A 102 2.05 -8.37 14.40
C PRO A 102 1.80 -8.41 15.91
N ARG A 103 2.79 -8.89 16.66
CA ARG A 103 2.78 -8.70 18.12
C ARG A 103 2.79 -7.20 18.44
N PRO A 104 2.10 -6.74 19.51
CA PRO A 104 2.01 -5.32 19.86
C PRO A 104 3.38 -4.61 19.92
N GLU A 105 4.39 -5.27 20.47
CA GLU A 105 5.76 -4.75 20.59
C GLU A 105 6.50 -4.57 19.26
N ASN A 106 6.04 -5.25 18.20
CA ASN A 106 6.64 -5.21 16.86
C ASN A 106 5.82 -4.35 15.87
N MET A 107 4.75 -3.71 16.33
CA MET A 107 3.86 -2.91 15.49
C MET A 107 4.53 -1.60 15.07
N LYS A 108 4.57 -1.32 13.76
CA LYS A 108 5.28 -0.17 13.15
C LYS A 108 4.40 0.75 12.32
N THR A 109 3.14 0.39 12.08
CA THR A 109 2.20 1.19 11.29
C THR A 109 1.04 1.65 12.14
N GLU A 110 0.39 2.76 11.78
CA GLU A 110 -0.93 3.17 12.27
C GLU A 110 -2.05 2.59 11.40
N GLY A 111 -1.89 2.69 10.08
CA GLY A 111 -2.81 2.12 9.12
C GLY A 111 -2.72 0.59 9.01
N THR A 112 -3.68 0.01 8.29
CA THR A 112 -3.89 -1.43 8.21
C THR A 112 -4.01 -1.90 6.76
N VAL A 113 -3.23 -2.91 6.36
CA VAL A 113 -3.44 -3.62 5.09
C VAL A 113 -4.67 -4.50 5.22
N VAL A 114 -5.70 -4.20 4.43
CA VAL A 114 -7.00 -4.88 4.50
C VAL A 114 -7.25 -5.87 3.38
N ALA A 115 -6.59 -5.69 2.23
CA ALA A 115 -6.62 -6.60 1.11
C ALA A 115 -5.34 -6.49 0.28
N ILE A 116 -5.03 -7.56 -0.44
CA ILE A 116 -3.85 -7.68 -1.30
C ILE A 116 -4.35 -8.27 -2.62
N VAL A 117 -3.99 -7.63 -3.73
CA VAL A 117 -4.21 -8.18 -5.08
C VAL A 117 -2.86 -8.23 -5.78
N SER A 118 -2.22 -9.40 -5.73
CA SER A 118 -0.96 -9.66 -6.42
C SER A 118 -1.17 -9.97 -7.90
N GLU A 119 -0.07 -9.99 -8.66
CA GLU A 119 -0.01 -10.23 -10.12
C GLU A 119 -0.56 -9.07 -10.96
N ILE A 120 -0.54 -7.85 -10.41
CA ILE A 120 -0.84 -6.62 -11.14
C ILE A 120 0.47 -5.97 -11.60
N THR A 121 0.77 -6.11 -12.90
CA THR A 121 1.95 -5.50 -13.54
C THR A 121 1.67 -4.07 -13.98
N ARG A 122 2.60 -3.15 -13.67
CA ARG A 122 2.49 -1.75 -14.11
C ARG A 122 2.64 -1.63 -15.62
N GLY A 123 1.78 -0.82 -16.24
CA GLY A 123 1.84 -0.55 -17.68
C GLY A 123 1.29 -1.68 -18.55
N GLU A 124 0.79 -2.75 -17.95
CA GLU A 124 0.18 -3.86 -18.66
C GLU A 124 -1.33 -3.95 -18.39
N THR A 125 -2.02 -4.64 -19.29
CA THR A 125 -3.46 -4.89 -19.13
C THR A 125 -3.70 -5.90 -18.03
N VAL A 126 -4.47 -5.52 -17.02
CA VAL A 126 -4.87 -6.41 -15.92
C VAL A 126 -6.00 -7.34 -16.40
N SER A 127 -5.94 -8.61 -16.00
CA SER A 127 -7.00 -9.58 -16.31
C SER A 127 -8.32 -9.18 -15.63
N ARG A 128 -9.46 -9.46 -16.27
CA ARG A 128 -10.79 -9.18 -15.69
C ARG A 128 -10.98 -9.77 -14.29
N PRO A 129 -10.55 -11.03 -13.99
CA PRO A 129 -10.67 -11.58 -12.65
C PRO A 129 -9.96 -10.75 -11.58
N LYS A 130 -8.72 -10.32 -11.84
CA LYS A 130 -7.93 -9.50 -10.91
C LYS A 130 -8.51 -8.10 -10.74
N LEU A 131 -9.03 -7.52 -11.81
CA LEU A 131 -9.70 -6.22 -11.75
C LEU A 131 -10.98 -6.30 -10.91
N ASN A 132 -11.77 -7.36 -11.08
CA ASN A 132 -12.98 -7.61 -10.29
C ASN A 132 -12.65 -7.86 -8.81
N GLU A 133 -11.58 -8.59 -8.52
CA GLU A 133 -11.07 -8.80 -7.16
C GLU A 133 -10.73 -7.46 -6.49
N LEU A 134 -9.98 -6.60 -7.18
CA LEU A 134 -9.62 -5.26 -6.71
C LEU A 134 -10.87 -4.40 -6.46
N VAL A 135 -11.80 -4.36 -7.41
CA VAL A 135 -13.06 -3.62 -7.30
C VAL A 135 -13.90 -4.13 -6.12
N LYS A 136 -13.98 -5.45 -5.93
CA LYS A 136 -14.71 -6.08 -4.81
C LYS A 136 -14.13 -5.63 -3.47
N HIS A 137 -12.80 -5.63 -3.32
CA HIS A 137 -12.15 -5.14 -2.10
C HIS A 137 -12.42 -3.66 -1.87
N ILE A 138 -12.26 -2.82 -2.89
CA ILE A 138 -12.49 -1.38 -2.76
C ILE A 138 -13.95 -1.10 -2.36
N ARG A 139 -14.92 -1.65 -3.10
CA ARG A 139 -16.36 -1.48 -2.83
C ARG A 139 -16.76 -1.93 -1.44
N GLY A 140 -16.19 -3.02 -0.94
CA GLY A 140 -16.40 -3.49 0.44
C GLY A 140 -16.02 -2.47 1.52
N TYR A 141 -15.10 -1.55 1.22
CA TYR A 141 -14.64 -0.50 2.16
C TYR A 141 -15.27 0.88 1.91
N VAL A 142 -15.61 1.22 0.67
CA VAL A 142 -16.17 2.55 0.33
C VAL A 142 -17.71 2.58 0.23
N GLY A 143 -18.38 1.43 0.08
CA GLY A 143 -19.81 1.32 -0.26
C GLY A 143 -20.02 1.48 -1.77
N GLU A 144 -20.73 0.63 -2.50
CA GLU A 144 -22.14 0.25 -2.31
C GLU A 144 -22.34 -1.28 -2.15
N THR A 145 -23.20 -1.66 -1.19
CA THR A 145 -23.73 -3.03 -1.07
C THR A 145 -24.84 -3.21 -2.08
N GLU A 146 -24.50 -3.52 -3.33
CA GLU A 146 -25.37 -4.24 -4.27
C GLU A 146 -24.51 -4.83 -5.39
N VAL A 147 -24.20 -6.12 -5.26
CA VAL A 147 -23.65 -6.94 -6.35
C VAL A 147 -24.74 -7.93 -6.73
N THR A 148 -25.59 -7.55 -7.68
CA THR A 148 -26.42 -8.53 -8.39
C THR A 148 -25.54 -9.13 -9.49
N LEU A 149 -25.31 -10.44 -9.37
CA LEU A 149 -24.55 -11.27 -10.32
C LEU A 149 -25.23 -11.36 -11.69
#